data_AF-A0A520JM90-F1
#
_entry.id   AF-A0A520JM90-F1
#
_cell.length_a   1.000
_cell.length_b   1.000
_cell.length_c   1.000
_cell.angle_alpha   90.00
_cell.angle_beta   90.00
_cell.angle_gamma   90.00
#
_symmetry.space_group_name_H-M   'P 1'
#
loop_
_entity.id
_entity.type
_entity.pdbx_description
1 polymer ?
#
loop_
_entity_poly.entity_id
_entity_poly.type
_entity_poly.pdbx_seq_one_letter_code
_entity_poly.pdbx_strand_id
1 'polypeptide(L)'
;MATTTGDASPLGHVKQSQPLIIIASSLGAVFEWYDFYLYGLLATIITAQFFSGVNETTGFIFALAAFAAGFAVRPFGALVFGRIGDVVGRKNTFLVTMAIMGLSTFLVGLLPSYASVGVAAPIALVVLRLLQGLALGGEYGGAATYVAERKAL
;
A
#
# COMPACT_ATOMS: atom_id res chain seq x y z
N MET A 1 -22.32 -30.92 -50.48
CA MET A 1 -23.32 -30.55 -49.46
C MET A 1 -22.56 -30.10 -48.23
N ALA A 2 -22.31 -28.79 -48.11
CA ALA A 2 -21.62 -28.20 -46.97
C ALA A 2 -22.56 -28.13 -45.78
N THR A 3 -22.11 -28.57 -44.60
CA THR A 3 -22.78 -28.31 -43.33
C THR A 3 -21.78 -27.69 -42.37
N THR A 4 -21.96 -26.39 -42.18
CA THR A 4 -21.38 -25.56 -41.14
C THR A 4 -22.27 -25.59 -39.90
N THR A 5 -21.74 -25.98 -38.75
CA THR A 5 -22.25 -25.60 -37.41
C THR A 5 -21.03 -25.69 -36.49
N GLY A 6 -20.45 -24.61 -35.99
CA GLY A 6 -21.09 -23.48 -35.31
C GLY A 6 -20.40 -23.39 -33.95
N ASP A 7 -19.15 -22.92 -33.99
CA ASP A 7 -18.33 -22.68 -32.80
C ASP A 7 -18.89 -21.43 -32.09
N ALA A 8 -19.56 -21.64 -30.95
CA ALA A 8 -20.15 -20.58 -30.17
C ALA A 8 -19.81 -20.79 -28.69
N SER A 9 -18.65 -20.25 -28.27
CA SER A 9 -18.39 -19.91 -26.87
C SER A 9 -18.57 -18.41 -26.68
N PRO A 10 -19.70 -17.93 -26.10
CA PRO A 10 -19.92 -16.52 -25.86
C PRO A 10 -19.57 -16.18 -24.41
N LEU A 11 -18.29 -16.24 -24.05
CA LEU A 11 -17.79 -15.57 -22.86
C LEU A 11 -16.50 -14.85 -23.24
N GLY A 12 -16.66 -13.62 -23.69
CA GLY A 12 -15.56 -12.71 -23.97
C GLY A 12 -14.71 -12.53 -22.71
N HIS A 13 -13.58 -13.21 -22.66
CA HIS A 13 -12.49 -12.82 -21.78
C HIS A 13 -12.10 -11.39 -22.17
N VAL A 14 -12.51 -10.41 -21.37
CA VAL A 14 -11.95 -9.05 -21.42
C VAL A 14 -10.45 -9.21 -21.17
N LYS A 15 -9.70 -9.33 -22.25
CA LYS A 15 -8.25 -9.43 -22.25
C LYS A 15 -7.75 -8.05 -21.84
N GLN A 16 -7.73 -7.78 -20.53
CA GLN A 16 -7.21 -6.53 -20.00
C GLN A 16 -5.85 -6.30 -20.64
N SER A 17 -5.70 -5.15 -21.31
CA SER A 17 -4.51 -4.87 -22.07
C SER A 17 -3.33 -4.84 -21.11
N GLN A 18 -2.34 -5.69 -21.37
CA GLN A 18 -1.05 -5.75 -20.66
C GLN A 18 -0.46 -4.36 -20.33
N PRO A 19 -0.51 -3.34 -21.22
CA PRO A 19 -0.06 -1.98 -20.87
C PRO A 19 -0.82 -1.34 -19.70
N LEU A 20 -2.12 -1.57 -19.58
CA LEU A 20 -2.92 -1.01 -18.49
C LEU A 20 -2.49 -1.57 -17.12
N ILE A 21 -2.16 -2.86 -17.08
CA ILE A 21 -1.70 -3.54 -15.87
C ILE A 21 -0.32 -3.01 -15.45
N ILE A 22 0.58 -2.83 -16.42
CA ILE A 22 1.92 -2.27 -16.19
C ILE A 22 1.80 -0.84 -15.65
N ILE A 23 1.00 0.02 -16.31
CA ILE A 23 0.78 1.40 -15.88
C ILE A 23 0.20 1.45 -14.46
N ALA A 24 -0.81 0.62 -14.15
CA ALA A 24 -1.40 0.56 -12.82
C ALA A 24 -0.37 0.14 -11.75
N SER A 25 0.47 -0.85 -12.03
CA SER A 25 1.54 -1.28 -11.12
C SER A 25 2.61 -0.21 -10.89
N SER A 26 2.99 0.52 -11.94
CA SER A 26 3.95 1.63 -11.83
C SER A 26 3.38 2.80 -11.05
N LEU A 27 2.09 3.10 -11.22
CA LEU A 27 1.43 4.20 -10.51
C LEU A 27 1.34 3.92 -9.00
N GLY A 28 1.11 2.66 -8.61
CA GLY A 28 1.17 2.23 -7.21
C GLY A 28 2.53 2.52 -6.56
N ALA A 29 3.62 2.16 -7.24
CA ALA A 29 4.98 2.44 -6.78
C ALA A 29 5.25 3.96 -6.67
N VAL A 30 4.78 4.76 -7.63
CA VAL A 30 4.92 6.23 -7.56
C VAL A 30 4.18 6.80 -6.36
N PHE A 31 2.94 6.36 -6.11
CA PHE A 31 2.16 6.83 -4.96
C PHE A 31 2.82 6.48 -3.63
N GLU A 32 3.42 5.30 -3.54
CA GLU A 32 4.17 4.90 -2.36
C GLU A 32 5.37 5.83 -2.10
N TRP A 33 6.22 6.04 -3.10
CA TRP A 33 7.39 6.93 -2.96
C TRP A 33 6.96 8.36 -2.66
N TYR A 34 5.86 8.80 -3.26
CA TYR A 34 5.27 10.10 -3.00
C TYR A 34 4.82 10.25 -1.55
N ASP A 35 4.06 9.28 -0.99
CA ASP A 35 3.60 9.35 0.40
C ASP A 35 4.77 9.37 1.40
N PHE A 36 5.83 8.60 1.16
CA PHE A 36 7.00 8.61 2.05
C PHE A 36 7.76 9.90 2.02
N TYR A 37 7.97 10.43 0.83
CA TYR A 37 8.61 11.72 0.67
C TYR A 37 7.79 12.82 1.36
N LEU A 38 6.47 12.78 1.17
CA LEU A 38 5.54 13.72 1.79
C LEU A 38 5.54 13.61 3.32
N TYR A 39 5.57 12.39 3.88
CA TYR A 39 5.68 12.21 5.34
C TYR A 39 6.99 12.80 5.88
N GLY A 40 8.12 12.55 5.20
CA GLY A 40 9.42 13.10 5.58
C GLY A 40 9.44 14.63 5.56
N LEU A 41 8.89 15.25 4.51
CA LEU A 41 8.75 16.70 4.41
C LEU A 41 7.86 17.29 5.51
N LEU A 42 6.78 16.59 5.85
CA LEU A 42 5.82 17.02 6.85
C LEU A 42 6.20 16.59 8.28
N ALA A 43 7.36 15.97 8.50
CA ALA A 43 7.72 15.38 9.80
C ALA A 43 7.64 16.40 10.96
N THR A 44 8.03 17.66 10.72
CA THR A 44 7.91 18.76 11.69
C THR A 44 6.45 19.11 12.00
N ILE A 45 5.60 19.16 10.99
CA ILE A 45 4.15 19.41 11.13
C ILE A 45 3.47 18.24 11.84
N ILE A 46 3.80 17.01 11.47
CA ILE A 46 3.29 15.79 12.11
C ILE A 46 3.68 15.76 13.58
N THR A 47 4.92 16.14 13.90
CA THR A 47 5.39 16.28 15.29
C THR A 47 4.52 17.26 16.07
N ALA A 48 4.32 18.47 15.53
CA ALA A 48 3.53 19.50 16.19
C ALA A 48 2.05 19.10 16.36
N GLN A 49 1.48 18.37 15.41
CA GLN A 49 0.06 18.00 15.43
C GLN A 49 -0.23 16.75 16.25
N PHE A 50 0.64 15.73 16.21
CA PHE A 50 0.36 14.40 16.78
C PHE A 50 1.21 14.08 18.00
N PHE A 51 2.38 14.71 18.18
CA PHE A 51 3.34 14.37 19.24
C PHE A 51 3.68 15.54 20.17
N SER A 52 2.79 16.52 20.31
CA SER A 52 3.00 17.71 21.15
C SER A 52 2.87 17.47 22.66
N GLY A 53 2.55 16.25 23.10
CA GLY A 53 2.52 15.86 24.52
C GLY A 53 3.90 15.63 25.17
N VAL A 54 4.99 15.78 24.41
CA VAL A 54 6.38 15.64 24.85
C VAL A 54 7.20 16.83 24.37
N ASN A 55 8.47 16.93 24.79
CA ASN A 55 9.37 17.95 24.24
C ASN A 55 9.57 17.76 22.71
N GLU A 56 9.90 18.84 22.01
CA GLU A 56 9.98 18.89 20.55
C GLU A 56 10.92 17.83 19.96
N THR A 57 12.10 17.63 20.56
CA THR A 57 13.07 16.63 20.11
C THR A 57 12.52 15.21 20.22
N THR A 58 11.90 14.86 21.35
CA THR A 58 11.28 13.55 21.55
C THR A 58 10.08 13.35 20.61
N GLY A 59 9.27 14.39 20.40
CA GLY A 59 8.15 14.32 19.45
C GLY A 59 8.61 14.06 18.02
N PHE A 60 9.70 14.71 17.59
CA PHE A 60 10.29 14.49 16.28
C PHE A 60 10.86 13.07 16.14
N ILE A 61 11.54 12.57 17.17
CA ILE A 61 11.99 11.17 17.23
C ILE A 61 10.80 10.22 17.10
N PHE A 62 9.66 10.48 17.75
CA PHE A 62 8.46 9.65 17.61
C PHE A 62 7.84 9.71 16.22
N ALA A 63 7.82 10.88 15.57
CA ALA A 63 7.36 11.00 14.19
C ALA A 63 8.24 10.16 13.24
N LEU A 64 9.57 10.19 13.41
CA LEU A 64 10.51 9.34 12.68
C LEU A 64 10.38 7.86 13.04
N ALA A 65 10.12 7.53 14.31
CA ALA A 65 9.92 6.16 14.75
C ALA A 65 8.64 5.56 14.15
N ALA A 66 7.55 6.33 14.09
CA ALA A 66 6.30 5.92 13.41
C ALA A 66 6.54 5.65 11.92
N PHE A 67 7.36 6.49 11.26
CA PHE A 67 7.79 6.27 9.89
C PHE A 67 8.57 4.96 9.74
N ALA A 68 9.62 4.78 10.56
CA ALA A 68 10.47 3.60 10.56
C ALA A 68 9.67 2.31 10.87
N ALA A 69 8.69 2.38 11.78
CA ALA A 69 7.83 1.27 12.12
C ALA A 69 7.00 0.79 10.92
N GLY A 70 6.51 1.72 10.09
CA GLY A 70 5.85 1.38 8.82
C GLY A 70 6.75 0.60 7.85
N PHE A 71 8.06 0.87 7.83
CA PHE A 71 9.02 0.07 7.05
C PHE A 71 9.29 -1.29 7.71
N ALA A 72 9.43 -1.31 9.04
CA ALA A 72 9.73 -2.52 9.79
C ALA A 72 8.67 -3.61 9.64
N VAL A 73 7.40 -3.25 9.41
CA VAL A 73 6.31 -4.21 9.22
C VAL A 73 6.19 -4.77 7.81
N ARG A 74 6.88 -4.22 6.81
CA ARG A 74 6.77 -4.69 5.41
C ARG A 74 7.12 -6.15 5.20
N PRO A 75 8.15 -6.74 5.83
CA PRO A 75 8.43 -8.17 5.66
C PRO A 75 7.23 -9.05 6.05
N PHE A 76 6.50 -8.65 7.09
CA PHE A 76 5.27 -9.33 7.52
C PHE A 76 4.15 -9.15 6.50
N GLY A 77 4.02 -7.93 5.96
CA GLY A 77 3.14 -7.63 4.84
C GLY A 77 3.40 -8.51 3.62
N ALA A 78 4.68 -8.66 3.25
CA ALA A 78 5.13 -9.50 2.15
C ALA A 78 4.75 -10.96 2.35
N LEU A 79 4.92 -11.48 3.57
CA LEU A 79 4.55 -12.85 3.91
C LEU A 79 3.03 -13.07 3.81
N VAL A 80 2.23 -12.16 4.38
CA VAL A 80 0.76 -12.30 4.44
C VAL A 80 0.13 -12.07 3.07
N PHE A 81 0.37 -10.91 2.47
CA PHE A 81 -0.22 -10.54 1.20
C PHE A 81 0.44 -11.25 0.02
N GLY A 82 1.71 -11.67 0.13
CA GLY A 82 2.32 -12.55 -0.86
C GLY A 82 1.59 -13.90 -0.95
N ARG A 83 1.35 -14.55 0.20
CA ARG A 83 0.59 -15.81 0.25
C ARG A 83 -0.85 -15.64 -0.22
N ILE A 84 -1.53 -14.57 0.18
CA ILE A 84 -2.88 -14.26 -0.31
C ILE A 84 -2.87 -14.06 -1.83
N GLY A 85 -1.84 -13.38 -2.36
CA GLY A 85 -1.61 -13.19 -3.78
C GLY A 85 -1.50 -14.50 -4.56
N ASP A 86 -0.78 -15.48 -4.01
CA ASP A 86 -0.60 -16.78 -4.64
C ASP A 86 -1.87 -17.64 -4.61
N VAL A 87 -2.75 -17.47 -3.61
CA VAL A 87 -3.99 -18.27 -3.45
C VAL A 87 -5.20 -17.62 -4.13
N VAL A 88 -5.39 -16.30 -3.96
CA VAL A 88 -6.58 -15.55 -4.39
C VAL A 88 -6.36 -14.82 -5.72
N GLY A 89 -5.10 -14.68 -6.13
CA GLY A 89 -4.68 -14.02 -7.37
C GLY A 89 -4.01 -12.68 -7.13
N ARG A 90 -2.88 -12.47 -7.83
CA ARG A 90 -2.01 -11.29 -7.68
C ARG A 90 -2.72 -9.97 -8.00
N LYS A 91 -3.58 -9.94 -9.02
CA LYS A 91 -4.35 -8.72 -9.39
C LYS A 91 -5.28 -8.25 -8.26
N ASN A 92 -6.07 -9.15 -7.70
CA ASN A 92 -7.03 -8.79 -6.66
C ASN A 92 -6.32 -8.36 -5.38
N THR A 93 -5.23 -9.05 -5.05
CA THR A 93 -4.41 -8.70 -3.89
C THR A 93 -3.76 -7.33 -4.04
N PHE A 94 -3.22 -7.01 -5.23
CA PHE A 94 -2.70 -5.68 -5.54
C PHE A 94 -3.74 -4.56 -5.38
N LEU A 95 -4.97 -4.78 -5.85
CA LEU A 95 -6.05 -3.79 -5.67
C LEU A 95 -6.41 -3.60 -4.20
N VAL A 96 -6.42 -4.67 -3.40
CA VAL A 96 -6.69 -4.61 -1.97
C VAL A 96 -5.58 -3.86 -1.24
N THR A 97 -4.31 -4.14 -1.52
CA THR A 97 -3.18 -3.45 -0.88
C THR A 97 -3.14 -1.97 -1.26
N MET A 98 -3.38 -1.63 -2.52
CA MET A 98 -3.54 -0.24 -2.96
C MET A 98 -4.69 0.47 -2.23
N ALA A 99 -5.83 -0.21 -2.06
CA ALA A 99 -6.98 0.36 -1.35
C ALA A 99 -6.68 0.59 0.13
N ILE A 100 -6.01 -0.36 0.81
CA ILE A 100 -5.59 -0.21 2.20
C ILE A 100 -4.60 0.96 2.33
N MET A 101 -3.63 1.06 1.42
CA MET A 101 -2.67 2.15 1.39
C MET A 101 -3.38 3.50 1.25
N GLY A 102 -4.17 3.67 0.19
CA GLY A 102 -4.87 4.94 -0.09
C GLY A 102 -5.85 5.34 1.00
N LEU A 103 -6.61 4.38 1.55
CA LEU A 103 -7.53 4.63 2.66
C LEU A 103 -6.77 5.03 3.93
N SER A 104 -5.64 4.39 4.23
CA SER A 104 -4.82 4.74 5.39
C SER A 104 -4.27 6.17 5.28
N THR A 105 -3.71 6.53 4.13
CA THR A 105 -3.21 7.91 3.88
C THR A 105 -4.34 8.94 3.95
N PHE A 106 -5.51 8.63 3.39
CA PHE A 106 -6.68 9.50 3.48
C PHE A 106 -7.13 9.70 4.93
N LEU A 107 -7.24 8.62 5.72
CA LEU A 107 -7.63 8.67 7.13
C LEU A 107 -6.62 9.45 7.97
N VAL A 108 -5.31 9.37 7.68
CA VAL A 108 -4.29 10.19 8.35
C VAL A 108 -4.60 11.68 8.18
N GLY A 109 -5.05 12.10 6.98
CA GLY A 109 -5.45 13.48 6.72
C GLY A 109 -6.70 13.94 7.48
N LEU A 110 -7.53 12.99 7.94
CA LEU A 110 -8.74 13.26 8.74
C LEU A 110 -8.51 13.14 10.25
N LEU A 111 -7.32 12.72 10.68
CA LEU A 111 -7.08 12.50 12.10
C LEU A 111 -7.15 13.82 12.89
N PRO A 112 -7.84 13.84 14.04
CA PRO A 112 -7.80 14.97 14.95
C PRO A 112 -6.40 15.12 15.56
N SER A 113 -6.05 16.36 15.92
CA SER A 113 -4.77 16.68 16.54
C SER A 113 -4.69 16.20 17.99
N TYR A 114 -3.47 16.15 18.53
CA TYR A 114 -3.20 15.87 19.94
C TYR A 114 -3.94 16.85 20.87
N ALA A 115 -4.10 18.10 20.47
CA ALA A 115 -4.87 19.08 21.24
C ALA A 115 -6.35 18.71 21.38
N SER A 116 -6.90 17.93 20.45
CA SER A 116 -8.32 17.57 20.42
C SER A 116 -8.62 16.26 21.16
N VAL A 117 -7.77 15.24 20.99
CA VAL A 117 -8.03 13.88 21.52
C VAL A 117 -6.86 13.28 22.31
N GLY A 118 -5.81 14.07 22.58
CA GLY A 118 -4.65 13.65 23.35
C GLY A 118 -3.90 12.48 22.70
N VAL A 119 -3.49 11.53 23.53
CA VAL A 119 -2.65 10.38 23.16
C VAL A 119 -3.30 9.46 22.12
N ALA A 120 -4.63 9.52 21.93
CA ALA A 120 -5.30 8.77 20.87
C ALA A 120 -4.84 9.18 19.46
N ALA A 121 -4.49 10.45 19.26
CA ALA A 121 -4.04 10.98 17.97
C ALA A 121 -2.76 10.30 17.45
N PRO A 122 -1.64 10.27 18.21
CA PRO A 122 -0.42 9.59 17.78
C PRO A 122 -0.59 8.07 17.69
N ILE A 123 -1.41 7.44 18.55
CA ILE A 123 -1.69 6.01 18.44
C ILE A 123 -2.39 5.70 17.12
N ALA A 124 -3.43 6.46 16.77
CA ALA A 124 -4.15 6.27 15.52
C ALA A 124 -3.24 6.51 14.30
N LEU A 125 -2.41 7.56 14.33
CA LEU A 125 -1.40 7.83 13.31
C LEU A 125 -0.48 6.63 13.10
N VAL A 126 0.09 6.09 14.19
CA VAL A 126 0.99 4.93 14.14
C VAL A 126 0.27 3.71 13.59
N VAL A 127 -0.95 3.41 14.03
CA VAL A 127 -1.74 2.27 13.53
C VAL A 127 -1.96 2.38 12.02
N LEU A 128 -2.39 3.55 11.53
CA LEU A 128 -2.57 3.77 10.09
C LEU A 128 -1.26 3.60 9.32
N ARG A 129 -0.13 4.07 9.87
CA ARG A 129 1.20 3.89 9.27
C ARG A 129 1.62 2.42 9.21
N LEU A 130 1.30 1.64 10.24
CA LEU A 130 1.57 0.20 10.25
C LEU A 130 0.70 -0.54 9.23
N LEU A 131 -0.60 -0.21 9.13
CA LEU A 131 -1.50 -0.80 8.13
C LEU A 131 -1.02 -0.52 6.70
N GLN A 132 -0.61 0.72 6.44
CA GLN A 132 -0.04 1.13 5.16
C GLN A 132 1.26 0.35 4.86
N GLY A 133 2.17 0.24 5.83
CA GLY A 133 3.41 -0.53 5.71
C GLY A 133 3.18 -2.02 5.45
N LEU A 134 2.18 -2.63 6.10
CA LEU A 134 1.79 -4.01 5.87
C LEU A 134 1.26 -4.23 4.46
N ALA A 135 0.39 -3.34 3.96
CA ALA A 135 -0.15 -3.44 2.61
C ALA A 135 0.97 -3.41 1.55
N LEU A 136 1.92 -2.50 1.72
CA LEU A 136 3.04 -2.30 0.79
C LEU A 136 4.02 -3.47 0.76
N GLY A 137 4.16 -4.21 1.86
CA GLY A 137 4.99 -5.42 1.87
C GLY A 137 4.58 -6.44 0.81
N GLY A 138 3.28 -6.58 0.57
CA GLY A 138 2.72 -7.54 -0.39
C GLY A 138 3.02 -7.25 -1.86
N GLU A 139 3.17 -5.98 -2.21
CA GLU A 139 3.23 -5.52 -3.61
C GLU A 139 4.60 -5.82 -4.25
N TYR A 140 5.69 -5.62 -3.50
CA TYR A 140 7.05 -5.89 -3.98
C TYR A 140 7.33 -7.37 -4.23
N GLY A 141 6.75 -8.25 -3.40
CA GLY A 141 6.91 -9.70 -3.53
C GLY A 141 6.25 -10.27 -4.79
N GLY A 142 5.07 -9.78 -5.17
CA GLY A 142 4.34 -10.28 -6.34
C GLY A 142 4.91 -9.81 -7.69
N ALA A 143 5.46 -8.58 -7.74
CA ALA A 143 6.02 -7.99 -8.96
C ALA A 143 7.37 -8.60 -9.37
N ALA A 144 8.26 -8.86 -8.40
CA ALA A 144 9.55 -9.48 -8.65
C ALA A 144 9.39 -10.91 -9.21
N THR A 145 8.45 -11.68 -8.65
CA THR A 145 8.20 -13.06 -9.07
C THR A 145 7.53 -13.13 -10.45
N TYR A 146 6.58 -12.22 -10.76
CA TYR A 146 5.97 -12.16 -12.10
C TYR A 146 6.98 -11.87 -13.22
N VAL A 147 7.98 -11.02 -12.95
CA VAL A 147 9.05 -10.72 -13.90
C VAL A 147 10.08 -11.86 -13.99
N ALA A 148 10.38 -12.53 -12.87
CA ALA A 148 11.29 -13.68 -12.84
C ALA A 148 10.72 -14.91 -13.56
N GLU A 149 9.42 -15.18 -13.39
CA GLU A 149 8.70 -16.28 -14.05
C GLU A 149 8.67 -16.13 -15.59
N ARG A 150 8.85 -14.90 -16.11
CA ARG A 150 8.89 -14.60 -17.55
C ARG A 150 10.28 -14.69 -18.18
N LYS A 151 11.35 -14.83 -17.39
CA LYS A 151 12.72 -15.00 -17.93
C LYS A 151 13.15 -16.47 -18.01
N ALA A 152 12.37 -17.39 -17.44
CA ALA A 152 12.67 -18.81 -17.39
C ALA A 152 11.99 -19.64 -18.51
N LEU A 153 11.31 -19.00 -19.45
CA LEU A 153 10.75 -19.56 -20.68
C LEU A 153 11.19 -18.68 -21.86
#